data_AF-A0A2G5UIX0-F1
#
_entry.id   AF-A0A2G5UIX0-F1
#
_cell.length_a   1.000
_cell.length_b   1.000
_cell.length_c   1.000
_cell.angle_alpha   90.00
_cell.angle_beta   90.00
_cell.angle_gamma   90.00
#
_symmetry.space_group_name_H-M   'P 1'
#
loop_
_entity.id
_entity.type
_entity.pdbx_description
1 polymer ?
#
loop_
_entity_poly.entity_id
_entity_poly.type
_entity_poly.pdbx_seq_one_letter_code
_entity_poly.pdbx_strand_id
1 'polypeptide(L)'
;MHENDYEIRTLNDLPTSVDIYFGNGGLRLTWSNQGKKIDEWIQHFCSISQQENRREVSINTRKARLNVQSLRNTFPRLKKVSIHCSGEELNENGISSSEAALRAFLPNLDTLLLYGLPPNRSIGSIGMANLKQLHVYLDGSPYNLKLEDLLSLNVKTFIIMINEFSIRDLNRFFKMWIMGSNPKLEYLEIYGHCSRLPDWNVLLNGLKAVEEEEEGGSDEPQEEGPKEAEAVEEPEDVQDDEGQEDDEEVEDEDEKDDYEDEGSELEDEAEYEDEEEPEEAQIVPVAQVPRAAQRAENTTVVKTYTIRNSLGVFAEIETEFNRSAYVNVGLKFTVFN
;
A
#
# COMPACT_ATOMS: atom_id res chain seq x y z
N MET A 1 -37.42 -5.78 -13.82
CA MET A 1 -36.75 -5.86 -15.15
C MET A 1 -35.53 -4.95 -15.05
N HIS A 2 -34.26 -5.34 -15.14
CA HIS A 2 -33.53 -6.59 -15.36
C HIS A 2 -32.20 -6.39 -14.60
N GLU A 3 -31.92 -7.18 -13.56
CA GLU A 3 -30.69 -7.02 -12.74
C GLU A 3 -29.56 -7.99 -13.12
N ASN A 4 -29.73 -8.79 -14.18
CA ASN A 4 -28.83 -9.93 -14.46
C ASN A 4 -28.10 -9.92 -15.83
N ASP A 5 -28.06 -8.81 -16.58
CA ASP A 5 -27.53 -8.80 -17.96
C ASP A 5 -26.12 -8.20 -18.17
N TYR A 6 -25.33 -8.01 -17.10
CA TYR A 6 -24.00 -7.35 -17.21
C TYR A 6 -22.80 -8.23 -16.81
N GLU A 7 -22.98 -9.54 -16.61
CA GLU A 7 -21.86 -10.44 -16.34
C GLU A 7 -21.15 -10.86 -17.63
N ILE A 8 -19.87 -10.49 -17.74
CA ILE A 8 -18.95 -11.01 -18.75
C ILE A 8 -18.56 -12.43 -18.31
N ARG A 9 -19.03 -13.45 -19.02
CA ARG A 9 -18.70 -14.85 -18.73
C ARG A 9 -17.33 -15.23 -19.24
N THR A 10 -16.92 -14.66 -20.37
CA THR A 10 -15.58 -14.87 -20.94
C THR A 10 -15.14 -13.67 -21.79
N LEU A 11 -13.84 -13.56 -22.06
CA LEU A 11 -13.32 -12.60 -23.07
C LEU A 11 -13.74 -12.93 -24.51
N ASN A 12 -14.39 -14.06 -24.76
CA ASN A 12 -14.95 -14.43 -26.06
C ASN A 12 -16.41 -14.00 -26.21
N ASP A 13 -17.00 -13.38 -25.19
CA ASP A 13 -18.38 -12.96 -25.22
C ASP A 13 -18.57 -11.76 -26.17
N LEU A 14 -19.80 -11.61 -26.66
CA LEU A 14 -20.22 -10.48 -27.47
C LEU A 14 -20.82 -9.42 -26.52
N PRO A 15 -20.13 -8.30 -26.25
CA PRO A 15 -20.68 -7.26 -25.40
C PRO A 15 -21.90 -6.64 -26.08
N THR A 16 -22.85 -6.07 -25.33
CA THR A 16 -23.98 -5.36 -25.94
C THR A 16 -23.54 -4.00 -26.53
N SER A 17 -22.61 -3.34 -25.84
CA SER A 17 -22.04 -2.04 -26.23
C SER A 17 -20.64 -1.87 -25.63
N VAL A 18 -19.90 -0.91 -26.16
CA VAL A 18 -18.57 -0.52 -25.67
C VAL A 18 -18.60 0.95 -25.31
N ASP A 19 -18.32 1.27 -24.05
CA ASP A 19 -18.16 2.64 -23.58
C ASP A 19 -16.70 3.08 -23.73
N ILE A 20 -16.48 4.23 -24.38
CA ILE A 20 -15.18 4.83 -24.62
C ILE A 20 -15.13 6.18 -23.90
N TYR A 21 -14.08 6.38 -23.12
CA TYR A 21 -13.85 7.58 -22.32
C TYR A 21 -12.60 8.32 -22.82
N PHE A 22 -12.69 9.62 -23.04
CA PHE A 22 -11.56 10.45 -23.49
C PHE A 22 -11.01 11.34 -22.38
N GLY A 23 -9.89 10.92 -21.78
CA GLY A 23 -9.14 11.69 -20.77
C GLY A 23 -9.97 12.10 -19.55
N ASN A 24 -9.48 13.10 -18.80
CA ASN A 24 -10.19 13.66 -17.64
C ASN A 24 -11.40 14.54 -18.00
N GLY A 25 -11.71 14.70 -19.30
CA GLY A 25 -12.71 15.64 -19.81
C GLY A 25 -14.16 15.12 -19.86
N GLY A 26 -14.43 13.91 -19.36
CA GLY A 26 -15.79 13.39 -19.19
C GLY A 26 -16.56 13.04 -20.46
N LEU A 27 -15.95 13.13 -21.65
CA LEU A 27 -16.62 12.69 -22.88
C LEU A 27 -16.70 11.16 -22.89
N ARG A 28 -17.92 10.66 -22.71
CA ARG A 28 -18.29 9.25 -22.84
C ARG A 28 -19.01 9.04 -24.17
N LEU A 29 -18.48 8.16 -25.00
CA LEU A 29 -19.16 7.67 -26.19
C LEU A 29 -19.54 6.21 -25.96
N THR A 30 -20.77 5.84 -26.30
CA THR A 30 -21.21 4.44 -26.30
C THR A 30 -21.31 3.98 -27.74
N TRP A 31 -20.54 2.97 -28.11
CA TRP A 31 -20.63 2.31 -29.41
C TRP A 31 -21.47 1.05 -29.29
N SER A 32 -22.38 0.83 -30.24
CA SER A 32 -23.05 -0.47 -30.34
C SER A 32 -22.00 -1.54 -30.66
N ASN A 33 -22.23 -2.76 -30.20
CA ASN A 33 -21.35 -3.84 -30.57
C ASN A 33 -21.45 -4.11 -32.08
N GLN A 34 -20.35 -3.90 -32.79
CA GLN A 34 -20.19 -4.11 -34.23
C GLN A 34 -19.97 -5.60 -34.56
N GLY A 35 -20.61 -6.50 -33.82
CA GLY A 35 -20.43 -7.96 -33.93
C GLY A 35 -19.06 -8.46 -33.49
N LYS A 36 -18.30 -7.68 -32.72
CA LYS A 36 -16.96 -8.04 -32.23
C LYS A 36 -17.03 -8.63 -30.83
N LYS A 37 -16.25 -9.67 -30.58
CA LYS A 37 -16.02 -10.21 -29.24
C LYS A 37 -15.17 -9.26 -28.39
N ILE A 38 -15.15 -9.46 -27.07
CA ILE A 38 -14.36 -8.62 -26.16
C ILE A 38 -12.87 -8.67 -26.52
N ASP A 39 -12.31 -9.85 -26.76
CA ASP A 39 -10.92 -10.01 -27.21
C ASP A 39 -10.64 -9.28 -28.53
N GLU A 40 -11.53 -9.36 -29.51
CA GLU A 40 -11.43 -8.63 -30.78
C GLU A 40 -11.49 -7.11 -30.59
N TRP A 41 -12.34 -6.62 -29.70
CA TRP A 41 -12.37 -5.20 -29.31
C TRP A 41 -11.05 -4.77 -28.67
N ILE A 42 -10.52 -5.58 -27.75
CA ILE A 42 -9.25 -5.30 -27.09
C ILE A 42 -8.11 -5.26 -28.13
N GLN A 43 -8.04 -6.25 -29.04
CA GLN A 43 -7.05 -6.25 -30.12
C GLN A 43 -7.19 -5.02 -31.02
N HIS A 44 -8.43 -4.61 -31.33
CA HIS A 44 -8.69 -3.42 -32.11
C HIS A 44 -8.14 -2.15 -31.42
N PHE A 45 -8.46 -1.93 -30.14
CA PHE A 45 -7.94 -0.78 -29.39
C PHE A 45 -6.42 -0.82 -29.22
N CYS A 46 -5.86 -2.01 -29.02
CA CYS A 46 -4.42 -2.21 -29.00
C CYS A 46 -3.78 -1.84 -30.35
N SER A 47 -4.40 -2.19 -31.48
CA SER A 47 -3.86 -1.85 -32.82
C SER A 47 -3.84 -0.35 -33.12
N ILE A 48 -4.73 0.43 -32.50
CA ILE A 48 -4.78 1.90 -32.64
C ILE A 48 -3.69 2.57 -31.79
N SER A 49 -3.34 1.97 -30.63
CA SER A 49 -2.35 2.53 -29.71
C SER A 49 -0.92 2.08 -30.05
N GLN A 50 -0.10 3.01 -30.52
CA GLN A 50 1.32 2.76 -30.85
C GLN A 50 2.23 2.59 -29.62
N GLN A 51 1.72 2.84 -28.40
CA GLN A 51 2.54 2.83 -27.18
C GLN A 51 2.21 1.60 -26.30
N GLU A 52 2.81 0.45 -26.64
CA GLU A 52 2.64 -0.81 -25.89
C GLU A 52 2.97 -0.65 -24.39
N ASN A 53 4.01 0.12 -24.07
CA ASN A 53 4.49 0.30 -22.69
C ASN A 53 3.58 1.19 -21.81
N ARG A 54 2.59 1.87 -22.40
CA ARG A 54 1.62 2.70 -21.66
C ARG A 54 0.25 2.06 -21.53
N ARG A 55 0.09 0.82 -22.01
CA ARG A 55 -1.18 0.10 -21.89
C ARG A 55 -1.37 -0.33 -20.45
N GLU A 56 -2.53 0.00 -19.92
CA GLU A 56 -3.02 -0.43 -18.62
C GLU A 56 -4.35 -1.14 -18.83
N VAL A 57 -4.57 -2.22 -18.08
CA VAL A 57 -5.85 -2.91 -18.04
C VAL A 57 -6.40 -2.86 -16.63
N SER A 58 -7.61 -2.36 -16.48
CA SER A 58 -8.37 -2.39 -15.24
C SER A 58 -9.39 -3.51 -15.28
N ILE A 59 -9.33 -4.41 -14.30
CA ILE A 59 -10.16 -5.62 -14.23
C ILE A 59 -11.08 -5.51 -13.02
N ASN A 60 -12.39 -5.52 -13.27
CA ASN A 60 -13.39 -5.69 -12.21
C ASN A 60 -13.71 -7.19 -12.07
N THR A 61 -13.24 -7.81 -10.99
CA THR A 61 -13.29 -9.27 -10.83
C THR A 61 -14.69 -9.78 -10.51
N ARG A 62 -15.59 -8.94 -9.99
CA ARG A 62 -16.99 -9.29 -9.71
C ARG A 62 -17.80 -9.50 -10.98
N LYS A 63 -17.50 -8.74 -12.04
CA LYS A 63 -18.30 -8.70 -13.28
C LYS A 63 -17.80 -9.63 -14.37
N ALA A 64 -16.61 -10.20 -14.21
CA ALA A 64 -15.95 -10.96 -15.26
C ALA A 64 -15.47 -12.31 -14.74
N ARG A 65 -15.83 -13.39 -15.42
CA ARG A 65 -15.22 -14.71 -15.23
C ARG A 65 -13.98 -14.80 -16.11
N LEU A 66 -12.82 -14.86 -15.46
CA LEU A 66 -11.54 -14.80 -16.14
C LEU A 66 -10.83 -16.14 -16.09
N ASN A 67 -10.24 -16.51 -17.23
CA ASN A 67 -9.31 -17.63 -17.32
C ASN A 67 -7.90 -17.11 -17.61
N VAL A 68 -6.92 -17.70 -16.95
CA VAL A 68 -5.50 -17.35 -17.07
C VAL A 68 -5.03 -17.33 -18.53
N GLN A 69 -5.40 -18.35 -19.32
CA GLN A 69 -4.95 -18.48 -20.70
C GLN A 69 -5.55 -17.41 -21.60
N SER A 70 -6.86 -17.11 -21.44
CA SER A 70 -7.52 -16.05 -22.19
C SER A 70 -6.88 -14.69 -21.91
N LEU A 71 -6.56 -14.39 -20.65
CA LEU A 71 -5.88 -13.16 -20.27
C LEU A 71 -4.49 -13.05 -20.91
N ARG A 72 -3.67 -14.11 -20.82
CA ARG A 72 -2.33 -14.15 -21.41
C ARG A 72 -2.33 -14.00 -22.92
N ASN A 73 -3.27 -14.65 -23.60
CA ASN A 73 -3.41 -14.56 -25.06
C ASN A 73 -3.83 -13.16 -25.50
N THR A 74 -4.72 -12.52 -24.74
CA THR A 74 -5.24 -11.20 -25.05
C THR A 74 -4.20 -10.11 -24.77
N PHE A 75 -3.40 -10.29 -23.72
CA PHE A 75 -2.47 -9.29 -23.20
C PHE A 75 -1.04 -9.86 -22.99
N PRO A 76 -0.33 -10.27 -24.06
CA PRO A 76 0.94 -10.99 -23.93
C PRO A 76 2.11 -10.14 -23.40
N ARG A 77 2.02 -8.81 -23.47
CA ARG A 77 3.11 -7.87 -23.12
C ARG A 77 2.68 -6.78 -22.13
N LEU A 78 1.63 -7.03 -21.36
CA LEU A 78 1.09 -6.03 -20.47
C LEU A 78 2.01 -5.80 -19.27
N LYS A 79 2.37 -4.52 -19.04
CA LYS A 79 3.29 -4.12 -17.97
C LYS A 79 2.60 -3.45 -16.78
N LYS A 80 1.37 -2.98 -16.96
CA LYS A 80 0.58 -2.33 -15.92
C LYS A 80 -0.83 -2.93 -15.85
N VAL A 81 -1.25 -3.34 -14.65
CA VAL A 81 -2.57 -3.91 -14.38
C VAL A 81 -3.15 -3.29 -13.13
N SER A 82 -4.44 -2.98 -13.18
CA SER A 82 -5.28 -2.61 -12.04
C SER A 82 -6.32 -3.71 -11.80
N ILE A 83 -6.38 -4.27 -10.60
CA ILE A 83 -7.36 -5.30 -10.22
C ILE A 83 -8.25 -4.74 -9.11
N HIS A 84 -9.56 -4.72 -9.37
CA HIS A 84 -10.57 -4.31 -8.40
C HIS A 84 -11.20 -5.55 -7.77
N CYS A 85 -10.81 -5.79 -6.52
CA CYS A 85 -11.27 -6.85 -5.62
C CYS A 85 -12.26 -6.32 -4.55
N SER A 86 -12.54 -5.02 -4.50
CA SER A 86 -13.35 -4.39 -3.45
C SER A 86 -14.88 -4.47 -3.69
N GLY A 87 -15.64 -4.76 -2.62
CA GLY A 87 -17.11 -4.74 -2.53
C GLY A 87 -17.60 -5.52 -1.29
N GLU A 88 -18.84 -5.27 -0.84
CA GLU A 88 -19.52 -6.13 0.16
C GLU A 88 -19.49 -7.58 -0.34
N GLU A 89 -18.70 -8.41 0.34
CA GLU A 89 -18.39 -9.82 0.09
C GLU A 89 -18.12 -10.20 -1.38
N LEU A 90 -16.85 -10.49 -1.69
CA LEU A 90 -16.50 -11.09 -2.98
C LEU A 90 -17.24 -12.42 -3.14
N ASN A 91 -18.07 -12.51 -4.19
CA ASN A 91 -18.64 -13.80 -4.59
C ASN A 91 -17.55 -14.75 -5.11
N GLU A 92 -17.85 -16.06 -5.20
CA GLU A 92 -16.92 -17.09 -5.67
C GLU A 92 -16.27 -16.74 -7.03
N ASN A 93 -17.03 -16.07 -7.91
CA ASN A 93 -16.54 -15.59 -9.21
C ASN A 93 -15.43 -14.55 -9.04
N GLY A 94 -15.59 -13.59 -8.13
CA GLY A 94 -14.61 -12.53 -7.85
C GLY A 94 -13.31 -13.07 -7.26
N ILE A 95 -13.42 -14.03 -6.34
CA ILE A 95 -12.27 -14.75 -5.77
C ILE A 95 -11.52 -15.48 -6.90
N SER A 96 -12.23 -16.29 -7.69
CA SER A 96 -11.62 -17.06 -8.78
C SER A 96 -10.98 -16.17 -9.84
N SER A 97 -11.61 -15.03 -10.16
CA SER A 97 -11.15 -14.14 -11.24
C SER A 97 -10.00 -13.25 -10.80
N SER A 98 -9.95 -12.82 -9.54
CA SER A 98 -8.79 -12.13 -8.97
C SER A 98 -7.56 -13.05 -8.96
N GLU A 99 -7.72 -14.30 -8.52
CA GLU A 99 -6.67 -15.33 -8.59
C GLU A 99 -6.21 -15.59 -10.02
N ALA A 100 -7.14 -15.74 -10.97
CA ALA A 100 -6.80 -15.93 -12.37
C ALA A 100 -6.02 -14.74 -12.94
N ALA A 101 -6.42 -13.51 -12.61
CA ALA A 101 -5.74 -12.30 -13.04
C ALA A 101 -4.32 -12.20 -12.46
N LEU A 102 -4.15 -12.39 -11.15
CA LEU A 102 -2.83 -12.40 -10.52
C LEU A 102 -1.92 -13.46 -11.13
N ARG A 103 -2.39 -14.70 -11.29
CA ARG A 103 -1.61 -15.79 -11.92
C ARG A 103 -1.26 -15.51 -13.38
N ALA A 104 -2.13 -14.81 -14.11
CA ALA A 104 -1.89 -14.46 -15.50
C ALA A 104 -0.77 -13.43 -15.64
N PHE A 105 -0.77 -12.39 -14.79
CA PHE A 105 0.03 -11.18 -15.01
C PHE A 105 1.27 -11.08 -14.12
N LEU A 106 1.22 -11.49 -12.84
CA LEU A 106 2.31 -11.29 -11.87
C LEU A 106 3.71 -11.64 -12.41
N PRO A 107 3.93 -12.75 -13.13
CA PRO A 107 5.29 -13.13 -13.55
C PRO A 107 5.99 -12.13 -14.49
N ASN A 108 5.26 -11.26 -15.18
CA ASN A 108 5.83 -10.37 -16.22
C ASN A 108 5.48 -8.89 -16.00
N LEU A 109 4.88 -8.56 -14.87
CA LEU A 109 4.30 -7.26 -14.59
C LEU A 109 5.34 -6.30 -14.01
N ASP A 110 5.31 -5.04 -14.42
CA ASP A 110 6.15 -3.99 -13.85
C ASP A 110 5.39 -3.26 -12.73
N THR A 111 4.11 -2.95 -12.96
CA THR A 111 3.26 -2.18 -12.04
C THR A 111 1.94 -2.90 -11.78
N LEU A 112 1.61 -3.12 -10.50
CA LEU A 112 0.34 -3.66 -10.05
C LEU A 112 -0.40 -2.67 -9.14
N LEU A 113 -1.66 -2.39 -9.46
CA LEU A 113 -2.58 -1.67 -8.59
C LEU A 113 -3.66 -2.66 -8.12
N LEU A 114 -3.88 -2.73 -6.81
CA LEU A 114 -4.91 -3.56 -6.18
C LEU A 114 -5.88 -2.68 -5.43
N TYR A 115 -7.16 -2.75 -5.76
CA TYR A 115 -8.24 -2.13 -5.00
C TYR A 115 -8.96 -3.23 -4.24
N GLY A 116 -8.59 -3.44 -2.99
CA GLY A 116 -8.91 -4.61 -2.19
C GLY A 116 -7.92 -5.76 -2.36
N LEU A 117 -7.85 -6.63 -1.36
CA LEU A 117 -6.99 -7.81 -1.36
C LEU A 117 -7.84 -9.08 -1.53
N PRO A 118 -7.44 -10.05 -2.39
CA PRO A 118 -8.10 -11.35 -2.44
C PRO A 118 -8.01 -12.07 -1.08
N PRO A 119 -9.04 -12.81 -0.63
CA PRO A 119 -9.08 -13.39 0.72
C PRO A 119 -7.91 -14.33 1.06
N ASN A 120 -7.37 -15.02 0.05
CA ASN A 120 -6.31 -16.02 0.21
C ASN A 120 -4.92 -15.47 -0.14
N ARG A 121 -4.74 -14.15 -0.12
CA ARG A 121 -3.48 -13.49 -0.44
C ARG A 121 -3.09 -12.54 0.67
N SER A 122 -1.79 -12.51 0.98
CA SER A 122 -1.18 -11.46 1.78
C SER A 122 -0.43 -10.48 0.89
N ILE A 123 -0.20 -9.27 1.38
CA ILE A 123 0.66 -8.28 0.72
C ILE A 123 2.06 -8.88 0.52
N GLY A 124 2.61 -9.54 1.55
CA GLY A 124 3.93 -10.17 1.44
C GLY A 124 4.01 -11.18 0.29
N SER A 125 2.97 -12.02 0.11
CA SER A 125 2.93 -13.00 -0.98
C SER A 125 2.97 -12.38 -2.38
N ILE A 126 2.37 -11.19 -2.53
CA ILE A 126 2.34 -10.43 -3.79
C ILE A 126 3.64 -9.64 -3.96
N GLY A 127 4.18 -9.08 -2.86
CA GLY A 127 5.40 -8.29 -2.82
C GLY A 127 6.65 -9.04 -3.27
N MET A 128 6.65 -10.38 -3.18
CA MET A 128 7.75 -11.23 -3.67
C MET A 128 7.86 -11.30 -5.21
N ALA A 129 6.88 -10.78 -5.97
CA ALA A 129 6.81 -10.91 -7.42
C ALA A 129 7.81 -10.04 -8.21
N ASN A 130 8.82 -9.42 -7.57
CA ASN A 130 9.83 -8.57 -8.22
C ASN A 130 9.25 -7.39 -9.03
N LEU A 131 8.10 -6.84 -8.61
CA LEU A 131 7.46 -5.71 -9.29
C LEU A 131 8.32 -4.45 -9.16
N LYS A 132 8.26 -3.56 -10.16
CA LYS A 132 8.81 -2.20 -9.98
C LYS A 132 7.91 -1.41 -9.02
N GLN A 133 6.61 -1.51 -9.19
CA GLN A 133 5.63 -0.75 -8.42
C GLN A 133 4.48 -1.63 -7.95
N LEU A 134 4.16 -1.55 -6.66
CA LEU A 134 3.00 -2.20 -6.05
C LEU A 134 2.19 -1.15 -5.30
N HIS A 135 0.94 -0.97 -5.71
CA HIS A 135 0.00 -0.04 -5.11
C HIS A 135 -1.18 -0.85 -4.56
N VAL A 136 -1.53 -0.66 -3.29
CA VAL A 136 -2.60 -1.42 -2.63
C VAL A 136 -3.54 -0.44 -1.92
N TYR A 137 -4.81 -0.44 -2.31
CA TYR A 137 -5.86 0.41 -1.76
C TYR A 137 -6.84 -0.48 -1.00
N LEU A 138 -6.77 -0.43 0.33
CA LEU A 138 -7.57 -1.20 1.29
C LEU A 138 -8.45 -0.30 2.15
N ASP A 139 -8.79 0.90 1.66
CA ASP A 139 -9.69 1.82 2.35
C ASP A 139 -11.05 1.14 2.62
N GLY A 140 -11.48 1.17 3.88
CA GLY A 140 -12.71 0.51 4.31
C GLY A 140 -12.59 -1.00 4.57
N SER A 141 -11.41 -1.62 4.38
CA SER A 141 -11.15 -3.01 4.76
C SER A 141 -10.38 -3.10 6.09
N PRO A 142 -10.76 -3.99 7.04
CA PRO A 142 -10.05 -4.17 8.30
C PRO A 142 -8.75 -4.96 8.11
N TYR A 143 -7.91 -4.60 7.14
CA TYR A 143 -6.59 -5.18 6.97
C TYR A 143 -5.64 -4.59 8.02
N ASN A 144 -4.83 -5.44 8.62
CA ASN A 144 -3.76 -5.03 9.52
C ASN A 144 -2.41 -5.30 8.84
N LEU A 145 -1.69 -4.23 8.49
CA LEU A 145 -0.38 -4.34 7.86
C LEU A 145 0.64 -4.87 8.87
N LYS A 146 1.11 -6.10 8.66
CA LYS A 146 2.09 -6.74 9.54
C LYS A 146 3.52 -6.44 9.13
N LEU A 147 4.47 -6.60 10.05
CA LEU A 147 5.89 -6.44 9.77
C LEU A 147 6.36 -7.41 8.66
N GLU A 148 5.87 -8.65 8.68
CA GLU A 148 6.25 -9.69 7.71
C GLU A 148 5.83 -9.34 6.29
N ASP A 149 4.70 -8.62 6.13
CA ASP A 149 4.25 -8.13 4.82
C ASP A 149 5.26 -7.15 4.24
N LEU A 150 5.78 -6.23 5.06
CA LEU A 150 6.78 -5.23 4.66
C LEU A 150 8.13 -5.89 4.38
N LEU A 151 8.59 -6.80 5.24
CA LEU A 151 9.88 -7.47 5.07
C LEU A 151 9.91 -8.37 3.83
N SER A 152 8.76 -8.91 3.41
CA SER A 152 8.63 -9.75 2.20
C SER A 152 8.65 -8.95 0.89
N LEU A 153 8.62 -7.61 0.95
CA LEU A 153 8.58 -6.76 -0.24
C LEU A 153 9.89 -6.84 -1.04
N ASN A 154 9.77 -7.22 -2.30
CA ASN A 154 10.86 -7.20 -3.27
C ASN A 154 10.49 -6.26 -4.42
N VAL A 155 10.15 -5.02 -4.09
CA VAL A 155 9.67 -3.99 -5.01
C VAL A 155 10.48 -2.70 -4.88
N LYS A 156 10.46 -1.85 -5.91
CA LYS A 156 11.10 -0.51 -5.84
C LYS A 156 10.21 0.52 -5.19
N THR A 157 8.94 0.53 -5.56
CA THR A 157 7.93 1.45 -5.05
C THR A 157 6.81 0.65 -4.42
N PHE A 158 6.51 0.90 -3.15
CA PHE A 158 5.34 0.37 -2.48
C PHE A 158 4.46 1.51 -1.97
N ILE A 159 3.20 1.55 -2.39
CA ILE A 159 2.21 2.52 -1.92
C ILE A 159 1.04 1.73 -1.35
N ILE A 160 0.64 2.05 -0.13
CA ILE A 160 -0.50 1.43 0.51
C ILE A 160 -1.42 2.47 1.16
N MET A 161 -2.71 2.34 0.91
CA MET A 161 -3.77 3.03 1.63
C MET A 161 -4.52 1.99 2.47
N ILE A 162 -4.53 2.16 3.78
CA ILE A 162 -5.07 1.21 4.75
C ILE A 162 -5.84 1.93 5.86
N ASN A 163 -6.69 1.23 6.59
CA ASN A 163 -7.38 1.84 7.72
C ASN A 163 -6.42 2.21 8.85
N GLU A 164 -5.65 1.25 9.39
CA GLU A 164 -4.73 1.49 10.50
C GLU A 164 -3.41 0.76 10.26
N PHE A 165 -2.32 1.26 10.86
CA PHE A 165 -1.01 0.61 10.84
C PHE A 165 -0.26 0.82 12.16
N SER A 166 0.64 -0.12 12.46
CA SER A 166 1.42 -0.12 13.71
C SER A 166 2.70 0.71 13.57
N ILE A 167 2.77 1.84 14.28
CA ILE A 167 3.98 2.66 14.37
C ILE A 167 5.18 1.87 14.91
N ARG A 168 4.92 0.92 15.81
CA ARG A 168 5.98 0.03 16.35
C ARG A 168 6.52 -0.92 15.29
N ASP A 169 5.66 -1.47 14.44
CA ASP A 169 6.13 -2.36 13.37
C ASP A 169 6.82 -1.57 12.26
N LEU A 170 6.42 -0.32 12.00
CA LEU A 170 7.21 0.56 11.13
C LEU A 170 8.58 0.90 11.71
N ASN A 171 8.69 1.19 13.01
CA ASN A 171 10.00 1.38 13.66
C ASN A 171 10.89 0.13 13.50
N ARG A 172 10.32 -1.07 13.72
CA ARG A 172 11.03 -2.35 13.52
C ARG A 172 11.45 -2.52 12.07
N PHE A 173 10.57 -2.23 11.11
CA PHE A 173 10.88 -2.26 9.69
C PHE A 173 12.06 -1.35 9.35
N PHE A 174 12.06 -0.08 9.79
CA PHE A 174 13.16 0.84 9.51
C PHE A 174 14.48 0.40 10.15
N LYS A 175 14.45 -0.18 11.36
CA LYS A 175 15.64 -0.79 11.96
C LYS A 175 16.20 -1.93 11.11
N MET A 176 15.33 -2.79 10.59
CA MET A 176 15.72 -3.88 9.70
C MET A 176 16.25 -3.35 8.35
N TRP A 177 15.64 -2.30 7.80
CA TRP A 177 16.13 -1.64 6.58
C TRP A 177 17.51 -1.01 6.80
N ILE A 178 17.76 -0.37 7.95
CA ILE A 178 19.09 0.13 8.33
C ILE A 178 20.12 -1.01 8.36
N MET A 179 19.70 -2.23 8.73
CA MET A 179 20.54 -3.43 8.71
C MET A 179 20.69 -4.07 7.32
N GLY A 180 20.00 -3.57 6.29
CA GLY A 180 20.13 -4.02 4.90
C GLY A 180 18.94 -4.79 4.33
N SER A 181 17.82 -4.89 5.06
CA SER A 181 16.59 -5.49 4.52
C SER A 181 16.00 -4.66 3.37
N ASN A 182 15.29 -5.35 2.45
CA ASN A 182 14.59 -4.74 1.31
C ASN A 182 15.48 -3.82 0.43
N PRO A 183 16.64 -4.28 -0.06
CA PRO A 183 17.65 -3.45 -0.74
C PRO A 183 17.20 -2.83 -2.06
N LYS A 184 16.06 -3.27 -2.63
CA LYS A 184 15.49 -2.68 -3.85
C LYS A 184 14.52 -1.55 -3.59
N LEU A 185 14.06 -1.39 -2.35
CA LEU A 185 13.06 -0.40 -2.00
C LEU A 185 13.65 1.00 -2.13
N GLU A 186 13.09 1.78 -3.05
CA GLU A 186 13.45 3.17 -3.34
C GLU A 186 12.42 4.14 -2.76
N TYR A 187 11.15 3.69 -2.68
CA TYR A 187 10.04 4.50 -2.21
C TYR A 187 9.00 3.65 -1.48
N LEU A 188 8.63 4.09 -0.28
CA LEU A 188 7.52 3.54 0.50
C LEU A 188 6.59 4.66 0.92
N GLU A 189 5.30 4.48 0.67
CA GLU A 189 4.27 5.42 1.10
C GLU A 189 3.11 4.69 1.75
N ILE A 190 2.77 5.10 2.96
CA ILE A 190 1.69 4.51 3.75
C ILE A 190 0.73 5.62 4.14
N TYR A 191 -0.50 5.51 3.66
CA TYR A 191 -1.60 6.35 4.07
C TYR A 191 -2.56 5.54 4.92
N GLY A 192 -3.00 6.11 6.03
CA GLY A 192 -4.13 5.56 6.74
C GLY A 192 -4.88 6.54 7.61
N HIS A 193 -5.99 6.03 8.15
CA HIS A 193 -6.76 6.74 9.14
C HIS A 193 -6.16 6.47 10.51
N CYS A 194 -6.11 7.49 11.37
CA CYS A 194 -5.72 7.24 12.75
C CYS A 194 -6.74 7.87 13.67
N SER A 195 -7.34 7.05 14.53
CA SER A 195 -8.25 7.56 15.57
C SER A 195 -7.52 8.47 16.57
N ARG A 196 -6.18 8.45 16.60
CA ARG A 196 -5.33 9.22 17.52
C ARG A 196 -4.15 9.84 16.78
N LEU A 197 -3.49 10.80 17.42
CA LEU A 197 -2.22 11.32 16.93
C LEU A 197 -1.15 10.22 17.00
N PRO A 198 -0.45 9.91 15.89
CA PRO A 198 0.72 9.03 15.95
C PRO A 198 1.79 9.62 16.85
N ASP A 199 2.40 8.77 17.68
CA ASP A 199 3.60 9.15 18.42
C ASP A 199 4.84 8.92 17.56
N TRP A 200 5.27 9.95 16.83
CA TRP A 200 6.44 9.89 15.97
C TRP A 200 7.74 9.64 16.75
N ASN A 201 7.80 9.92 18.05
CA ASN A 201 8.97 9.56 18.85
C ASN A 201 9.12 8.03 18.94
N VAL A 202 8.01 7.29 18.99
CA VAL A 202 8.03 5.82 18.93
C VAL A 202 8.55 5.34 17.57
N LEU A 203 8.18 6.03 16.49
CA LEU A 203 8.67 5.72 15.15
C LEU A 203 10.18 5.90 15.04
N LEU A 204 10.70 7.01 15.57
CA LEU A 204 12.10 7.42 15.39
C LEU A 204 13.06 6.80 16.41
N ASN A 205 12.53 6.21 17.47
CA ASN A 205 13.33 5.64 18.56
C ASN A 205 14.35 4.60 18.06
N GLY A 206 15.64 4.90 18.24
CA GLY A 206 16.76 4.05 17.85
C GLY A 206 17.13 4.10 16.36
N LEU A 207 16.56 5.02 15.57
CA LEU A 207 16.95 5.21 14.15
C LEU A 207 18.12 6.19 13.96
N LYS A 208 18.54 6.91 15.03
CA LYS A 208 19.49 8.04 14.96
C LYS A 208 19.08 9.09 13.91
N ALA A 209 17.78 9.33 13.80
CA ALA A 209 17.21 10.28 12.84
C ALA A 209 17.56 11.73 13.20
N VAL A 210 17.86 12.54 12.18
CA VAL A 210 18.06 13.98 12.30
C VAL A 210 16.82 14.67 11.72
N GLU A 211 16.15 15.49 12.52
CA GLU A 211 15.03 16.32 12.06
C GLU A 211 15.58 17.49 11.26
N GLU A 212 15.00 17.76 10.09
CA GLU A 212 15.28 18.97 9.34
C GLU A 212 14.40 20.09 9.90
N GLU A 213 15.02 21.15 10.42
CA GLU A 213 14.29 22.36 10.79
C GLU A 213 13.83 23.03 9.48
N GLU A 214 12.53 23.32 9.37
CA GLU A 214 12.04 24.16 8.28
C GLU A 214 12.82 25.48 8.32
N GLU A 215 13.59 25.80 7.27
CA GLU A 215 14.16 27.13 7.08
C GLU A 215 13.00 28.13 7.00
N GLY A 216 12.60 28.63 8.18
CA GLY A 216 11.72 29.75 8.32
C GLY A 216 12.38 30.94 7.64
N GLY A 217 11.86 31.28 6.46
CA GLY A 217 12.21 32.52 5.78
C GLY A 217 11.91 33.71 6.69
N SER A 218 12.95 34.24 7.31
CA SER A 218 13.05 35.63 7.72
C SER A 218 14.53 36.02 7.72
N ASP A 219 14.91 36.75 6.67
CA ASP A 219 16.12 37.55 6.60
C ASP A 219 16.19 38.50 7.80
N GLU A 220 17.17 38.32 8.68
CA GLU A 220 17.93 39.45 9.26
C GLU A 220 19.39 39.01 9.47
N PRO A 221 20.35 39.63 8.77
CA PRO A 221 21.77 39.35 9.00
C PRO A 221 22.19 40.00 10.32
N GLN A 222 22.55 39.20 11.32
CA GLN A 222 23.35 39.69 12.43
C GLN A 222 24.81 39.80 11.98
N GLU A 223 25.21 41.04 11.69
CA GLU A 223 26.61 41.46 11.74
C GLU A 223 27.15 41.22 13.16
N GLU A 224 28.00 40.22 13.34
CA GLU A 224 29.04 40.27 14.37
C GLU A 224 30.41 40.04 13.72
N GLY A 225 31.27 41.04 13.93
CA GLY A 225 32.55 41.21 13.27
C GLY A 225 33.66 40.22 13.68
N PRO A 226 34.85 40.40 13.10
CA PRO A 226 35.87 39.37 12.98
C PRO A 226 36.59 39.16 14.31
N LYS A 227 36.85 37.90 14.68
CA LYS A 227 37.88 37.55 15.64
C LYS A 227 39.02 36.82 14.93
N GLU A 228 40.20 37.27 15.30
CA GLU A 228 41.51 37.05 14.72
C GLU A 228 41.96 35.60 14.71
N ALA A 229 42.88 35.33 13.78
CA ALA A 229 43.59 34.09 13.59
C ALA A 229 44.73 33.90 14.60
N GLU A 230 44.89 32.67 15.09
CA GLU A 230 46.18 32.07 15.50
C GLU A 230 46.14 30.60 15.00
N ALA A 231 46.95 30.25 13.99
CA ALA A 231 48.25 29.58 14.09
C ALA A 231 48.13 28.13 14.63
N VAL A 232 48.05 27.13 13.74
CA VAL A 232 49.15 26.22 13.33
C VAL A 232 49.69 25.37 14.50
N GLU A 233 49.40 24.06 14.47
CA GLU A 233 50.40 22.97 14.45
C GLU A 233 49.71 21.61 14.19
N GLU A 234 50.12 20.93 13.11
CA GLU A 234 50.05 19.46 12.93
C GLU A 234 51.41 18.86 13.33
N PRO A 235 51.63 17.54 13.23
CA PRO A 235 51.04 16.44 14.01
C PRO A 235 52.16 15.64 14.72
N GLU A 236 51.82 14.74 15.65
CA GLU A 236 52.74 13.66 16.04
C GLU A 236 52.11 12.28 15.86
N ASP A 237 52.88 11.46 15.14
CA ASP A 237 52.74 10.04 14.89
C ASP A 237 52.67 9.22 16.19
N VAL A 238 51.75 8.25 16.26
CA VAL A 238 52.00 7.02 17.01
C VAL A 238 51.51 5.82 16.21
N GLN A 239 52.44 4.91 16.02
CA GLN A 239 52.39 3.62 15.33
C GLN A 239 51.71 2.52 16.17
N ASP A 240 51.34 1.45 15.46
CA ASP A 240 51.21 0.05 15.87
C ASP A 240 50.10 -0.34 16.86
N ASP A 241 49.22 -1.26 16.45
CA ASP A 241 49.33 -2.65 16.91
C ASP A 241 48.52 -3.62 16.03
N GLU A 242 49.11 -4.80 15.82
CA GLU A 242 48.58 -5.96 15.10
C GLU A 242 47.76 -6.88 16.03
N GLY A 243 46.98 -7.79 15.44
CA GLY A 243 46.24 -8.87 16.14
C GLY A 243 44.91 -9.12 15.43
N GLN A 244 44.78 -9.96 14.39
CA GLN A 244 44.93 -11.43 14.29
C GLN A 244 44.00 -12.24 15.21
N GLU A 245 43.30 -13.20 14.57
CA GLU A 245 42.79 -14.50 15.11
C GLU A 245 41.51 -14.40 15.99
N ASP A 246 40.45 -15.23 15.90
CA ASP A 246 40.11 -16.53 15.27
C ASP A 246 38.57 -16.58 15.04
N ASP A 247 38.04 -17.20 13.99
CA ASP A 247 37.60 -18.61 13.88
C ASP A 247 36.88 -19.22 15.12
N GLU A 248 35.61 -19.63 14.92
CA GLU A 248 34.93 -20.85 15.43
C GLU A 248 33.41 -20.63 15.25
N GLU A 249 32.74 -21.20 14.24
CA GLU A 249 32.23 -22.59 14.11
C GLU A 249 31.17 -23.03 15.15
N VAL A 250 30.06 -23.59 14.63
CA VAL A 250 29.25 -24.68 15.22
C VAL A 250 28.17 -24.22 16.26
N GLU A 251 26.92 -24.72 16.33
CA GLU A 251 26.24 -25.92 15.82
C GLU A 251 24.72 -25.67 15.66
N ASP A 252 24.11 -26.46 14.79
CA ASP A 252 22.67 -26.73 14.68
C ASP A 252 22.11 -27.33 15.98
N GLU A 253 20.89 -26.97 16.40
CA GLU A 253 19.99 -27.94 17.05
C GLU A 253 18.55 -27.74 16.59
N ASP A 254 18.06 -28.79 15.94
CA ASP A 254 16.67 -29.11 15.67
C ASP A 254 15.85 -29.18 16.97
N GLU A 255 14.65 -28.61 16.99
CA GLU A 255 13.58 -29.15 17.83
C GLU A 255 12.25 -29.10 17.07
N LYS A 256 11.88 -30.29 16.59
CA LYS A 256 10.52 -30.66 16.23
C LYS A 256 9.74 -30.82 17.53
N ASP A 257 8.50 -30.33 17.56
CA ASP A 257 7.48 -30.98 18.37
C ASP A 257 6.16 -31.02 17.59
N ASP A 258 5.80 -32.25 17.25
CA ASP A 258 4.49 -32.70 16.79
C ASP A 258 3.52 -32.68 17.97
N TYR A 259 2.34 -32.08 17.78
CA TYR A 259 1.15 -32.45 18.56
C TYR A 259 -0.03 -32.58 17.61
N GLU A 260 -0.31 -33.83 17.24
CA GLU A 260 -1.67 -34.29 16.98
C GLU A 260 -2.41 -34.33 18.33
N ASP A 261 -3.59 -33.72 18.44
CA ASP A 261 -4.61 -34.25 19.34
C ASP A 261 -6.03 -33.86 18.89
N GLU A 262 -6.91 -34.81 19.15
CA GLU A 262 -8.28 -35.04 18.69
C GLU A 262 -9.24 -33.91 19.12
N GLY A 263 -10.23 -33.54 18.32
CA GLY A 263 -11.49 -34.27 18.26
C GLY A 263 -12.37 -33.96 19.47
N SER A 264 -13.36 -33.07 19.29
CA SER A 264 -14.68 -33.23 19.90
C SER A 264 -15.67 -32.24 19.31
N GLU A 265 -16.66 -32.81 18.62
CA GLU A 265 -17.95 -32.21 18.34
C GLU A 265 -18.69 -32.03 19.66
N LEU A 266 -19.19 -30.83 19.94
CA LEU A 266 -20.31 -30.64 20.84
C LEU A 266 -21.26 -29.61 20.23
N GLU A 267 -22.39 -30.14 19.78
CA GLU A 267 -23.64 -29.44 19.54
C GLU A 267 -24.13 -28.88 20.87
N ASP A 268 -24.40 -27.57 20.93
CA ASP A 268 -25.26 -27.01 21.96
C ASP A 268 -26.25 -26.05 21.27
N GLU A 269 -27.49 -26.54 21.14
CA GLU A 269 -28.65 -25.73 20.83
C GLU A 269 -28.99 -24.86 22.04
N ALA A 270 -29.00 -23.54 21.85
CA ALA A 270 -29.57 -22.60 22.80
C ALA A 270 -30.79 -21.93 22.15
N GLU A 271 -31.96 -22.36 22.62
CA GLU A 271 -33.23 -21.66 22.47
C GLU A 271 -33.10 -20.25 23.06
N TYR A 272 -33.43 -19.22 22.27
CA TYR A 272 -33.63 -17.87 22.79
C TYR A 272 -35.13 -17.60 22.88
N GLU A 273 -35.58 -17.42 24.12
CA GLU A 273 -36.91 -16.93 24.48
C GLU A 273 -37.07 -15.45 24.09
N ASP A 274 -38.33 -15.09 23.84
CA ASP A 274 -38.87 -13.77 23.55
C ASP A 274 -38.29 -12.66 24.45
N GLU A 275 -37.81 -11.57 23.84
CA GLU A 275 -37.66 -10.29 24.54
C GLU A 275 -38.48 -9.18 23.86
N GLU A 276 -39.13 -8.45 24.76
CA GLU A 276 -40.23 -7.52 24.62
C GLU A 276 -39.96 -6.29 23.74
N GLU A 277 -41.03 -5.80 23.09
CA GLU A 277 -41.07 -4.49 22.43
C GLU A 277 -40.83 -3.34 23.43
N PRO A 278 -39.94 -2.37 23.15
CA PRO A 278 -39.88 -1.16 23.94
C PRO A 278 -40.86 -0.09 23.43
N GLU A 279 -41.60 0.46 24.40
CA GLU A 279 -42.57 1.55 24.28
C GLU A 279 -42.02 2.84 23.64
N GLU A 280 -42.91 3.54 22.94
CA GLU A 280 -42.72 4.83 22.30
C GLU A 280 -42.28 5.94 23.27
N ALA A 281 -41.01 6.36 23.17
CA ALA A 281 -40.51 7.55 23.86
C ALA A 281 -40.83 8.83 23.07
N GLN A 282 -41.58 9.74 23.71
CA GLN A 282 -41.96 11.05 23.20
C GLN A 282 -40.74 11.98 23.01
N ILE A 283 -40.62 12.56 21.82
CA ILE A 283 -39.55 13.51 21.44
C ILE A 283 -39.91 14.92 21.95
N VAL A 284 -39.05 15.48 22.80
CA VAL A 284 -39.05 16.91 23.19
C VAL A 284 -38.09 17.67 22.26
N PRO A 285 -38.42 18.87 21.74
CA PRO A 285 -37.57 19.56 20.78
C PRO A 285 -36.34 20.19 21.46
N VAL A 286 -35.15 19.74 21.07
CA VAL A 286 -33.87 20.34 21.47
C VAL A 286 -33.62 21.60 20.64
N ALA A 287 -33.29 22.68 21.34
CA ALA A 287 -33.01 24.00 20.76
C ALA A 287 -31.84 23.95 19.76
N GLN A 288 -32.03 24.58 18.60
CA GLN A 288 -30.98 24.75 17.58
C GLN A 288 -29.87 25.68 18.10
N VAL A 289 -28.66 25.14 18.21
CA VAL A 289 -27.43 25.91 18.43
C VAL A 289 -26.96 26.51 17.09
N PRO A 290 -26.50 27.78 17.03
CA PRO A 290 -26.23 28.45 15.76
C PRO A 290 -25.06 27.85 14.98
N ARG A 291 -25.31 27.66 13.67
CA ARG A 291 -24.43 27.12 12.64
C ARG A 291 -23.35 28.14 12.22
N ALA A 292 -22.48 28.53 13.15
CA ALA A 292 -21.41 29.49 12.90
C ALA A 292 -20.13 29.16 13.70
N ALA A 293 -19.67 27.90 13.65
CA ALA A 293 -18.35 27.53 14.15
C ALA A 293 -17.93 26.16 13.60
N GLN A 294 -17.60 26.07 12.31
CA GLN A 294 -16.89 24.92 11.75
C GLN A 294 -16.28 25.32 10.39
N ARG A 295 -15.26 26.18 10.45
CA ARG A 295 -14.26 26.24 9.41
C ARG A 295 -12.95 25.91 10.11
N ALA A 296 -12.75 24.62 10.39
CA ALA A 296 -11.45 24.14 10.82
C ALA A 296 -10.51 24.39 9.65
N GLU A 297 -9.50 25.22 9.88
CA GLU A 297 -8.38 25.35 8.95
C GLU A 297 -7.67 23.99 8.96
N ASN A 298 -7.67 23.30 7.81
CA ASN A 298 -6.95 22.05 7.63
C ASN A 298 -5.45 22.36 7.65
N THR A 299 -4.84 22.40 8.83
CA THR A 299 -3.39 22.51 8.95
C THR A 299 -2.79 21.14 8.68
N THR A 300 -2.06 21.01 7.56
CA THR A 300 -1.18 19.87 7.32
C THR A 300 0.14 20.16 8.01
N VAL A 301 0.54 19.31 8.96
CA VAL A 301 1.89 19.36 9.53
C VAL A 301 2.72 18.32 8.81
N VAL A 302 3.84 18.76 8.22
CA VAL A 302 4.84 17.88 7.62
C VAL A 302 6.12 17.99 8.44
N LYS A 303 6.74 16.86 8.76
CA LYS A 303 8.10 16.83 9.33
C LYS A 303 8.96 15.86 8.54
N THR A 304 10.20 16.25 8.29
CA THR A 304 11.18 15.47 7.53
C THR A 304 12.32 15.04 8.43
N TYR A 305 12.71 13.78 8.30
CA TYR A 305 13.77 13.16 9.08
C TYR A 305 14.71 12.40 8.17
N THR A 306 16.02 12.57 8.35
CA THR A 306 17.03 11.85 7.57
C THR A 306 17.63 10.72 8.40
N ILE A 307 17.70 9.52 7.81
CA ILE A 307 18.33 8.32 8.39
C ILE A 307 19.37 7.75 7.41
N ARG A 308 20.25 6.88 7.92
CA ARG A 308 21.31 6.24 7.12
C ARG A 308 21.39 4.75 7.44
N ASN A 309 21.51 3.90 6.43
CA ASN A 309 21.71 2.46 6.64
C ASN A 309 23.20 2.09 6.83
N SER A 310 23.46 0.82 7.15
CA SER A 310 24.80 0.25 7.38
C SER A 310 25.72 0.33 6.15
N LEU A 311 25.14 0.41 4.94
CA LEU A 311 25.86 0.57 3.67
C LEU A 311 26.13 2.04 3.33
N GLY A 312 25.71 2.96 4.19
CA GLY A 312 25.92 4.38 4.03
C GLY A 312 24.91 5.09 3.12
N VAL A 313 23.86 4.39 2.68
CA VAL A 313 22.74 4.93 1.88
C VAL A 313 21.85 5.79 2.75
N PHE A 314 21.43 6.94 2.24
CA PHE A 314 20.56 7.88 2.94
C PHE A 314 19.10 7.64 2.59
N ALA A 315 18.22 7.93 3.55
CA ALA A 315 16.80 7.98 3.29
C ALA A 315 16.11 9.05 4.12
N GLU A 316 15.07 9.64 3.53
CA GLU A 316 14.20 10.62 4.18
C GLU A 316 12.90 9.95 4.60
N ILE A 317 12.43 10.27 5.80
CA ILE A 317 11.10 9.95 6.32
C ILE A 317 10.33 11.26 6.45
N GLU A 318 9.32 11.45 5.60
CA GLU A 318 8.35 12.53 5.75
C GLU A 318 7.12 11.99 6.48
N THR A 319 6.71 12.68 7.53
CA THR A 319 5.46 12.39 8.23
C THR A 319 4.46 13.49 7.92
N GLU A 320 3.28 13.11 7.44
CA GLU A 320 2.19 14.02 7.12
C GLU A 320 1.02 13.78 8.07
N PHE A 321 0.45 14.87 8.59
CA PHE A 321 -0.71 14.82 9.44
C PHE A 321 -1.72 15.90 9.05
N ASN A 322 -2.94 15.48 8.71
CA ASN A 322 -4.03 16.38 8.31
C ASN A 322 -5.20 16.29 9.28
N ARG A 323 -5.48 17.39 10.01
CA ARG A 323 -6.70 17.54 10.83
C ARG A 323 -7.88 17.95 9.96
N SER A 324 -8.44 17.00 9.23
CA SER A 324 -9.78 17.15 8.64
C SER A 324 -10.84 16.49 9.55
N ALA A 325 -12.09 16.36 9.08
CA ALA A 325 -13.11 15.57 9.77
C ALA A 325 -12.68 14.10 10.03
N TYR A 326 -11.68 13.63 9.28
CA TYR A 326 -10.94 12.40 9.51
C TYR A 326 -9.46 12.75 9.69
N VAL A 327 -8.83 12.15 10.70
CA VAL A 327 -7.38 12.26 10.89
C VAL A 327 -6.72 11.33 9.88
N ASN A 328 -6.10 11.94 8.86
CA ASN A 328 -5.29 11.22 7.89
C ASN A 328 -3.83 11.34 8.29
N VAL A 329 -3.15 10.21 8.27
CA VAL A 329 -1.74 10.07 8.58
C VAL A 329 -1.04 9.51 7.35
N GLY A 330 -0.04 10.23 6.89
CA GLY A 330 0.86 9.81 5.81
C GLY A 330 2.25 9.58 6.35
N LEU A 331 2.91 8.55 5.86
CA LEU A 331 4.35 8.39 5.97
C LEU A 331 4.90 8.16 4.56
N LYS A 332 5.91 8.94 4.18
CA LYS A 332 6.69 8.72 2.97
C LYS A 332 8.12 8.42 3.37
N PHE A 333 8.72 7.46 2.68
CA PHE A 333 10.08 7.04 2.88
C PHE A 333 10.77 6.96 1.52
N THR A 334 11.81 7.76 1.33
CA THR A 334 12.52 7.92 0.06
C THR A 334 13.98 7.57 0.24
N VAL A 335 14.52 6.66 -0.57
CA VAL A 335 15.92 6.21 -0.50
C VAL A 335 16.75 6.86 -1.61
N PHE A 336 17.91 7.41 -1.24
CA PHE A 336 18.85 8.07 -2.14
C PHE A 336 20.09 7.18 -2.34
N ASN A 337 20.15 6.55 -3.52
CA ASN A 337 21.22 5.63 -3.93
C ASN A 337 22.33 6.31 -4.74
#